data_AF-A0A3D4JFX2-F1
#
_entry.id   AF-A0A3D4JFX2-F1
#
_cell.length_a   1.000
_cell.length_b   1.000
_cell.length_c   1.000
_cell.angle_alpha   90.00
_cell.angle_beta   90.00
_cell.angle_gamma   90.00
#
_symmetry.space_group_name_H-M   'P 1'
#
loop_
_entity.id
_entity.type
_entity.pdbx_description
1 polymer ?
#
loop_
_entity_poly.entity_id
_entity_poly.type
_entity_poly.pdbx_seq_one_letter_code
_entity_poly.pdbx_strand_id
1 'polypeptide(L)'
;MYEYKTTWTKGMNTRPNHNVNNAPNGTVAYGETVKGVELWTATADGSNVKKGDQWVRLESNVTKWVAVIHMGTVYGIVKLIGENPEPEPDPEPTPVELYPDFMIGPVDKTGQPLAPAKRYRVVEE
;
A
#
# COMPACT_ATOMS: atom_id res chain seq x y z
N MET A 1 -6.06 -14.96 -1.51
CA MET A 1 -7.16 -15.36 -0.60
C MET A 1 -6.79 -14.89 0.82
N TYR A 2 -7.74 -14.71 1.73
CA TYR A 2 -7.47 -14.32 3.12
C TYR A 2 -7.89 -15.40 4.11
N GLU A 3 -7.22 -15.50 5.24
CA GLU A 3 -7.68 -16.18 6.45
C GLU A 3 -8.01 -15.13 7.50
N TYR A 4 -9.18 -15.23 8.09
CA TYR A 4 -9.61 -14.40 9.20
C TYR A 4 -9.80 -15.24 10.45
N LYS A 5 -9.29 -14.74 11.57
CA LYS A 5 -9.53 -15.29 12.90
C LYS A 5 -9.87 -14.17 13.88
N THR A 6 -11.02 -14.29 14.54
CA THR A 6 -11.41 -13.32 15.58
C THR A 6 -10.54 -13.51 16.83
N THR A 7 -10.11 -12.40 17.43
CA THR A 7 -9.46 -12.35 18.74
C THR A 7 -10.47 -12.02 19.85
N TRP A 8 -11.69 -11.62 19.47
CA TRP A 8 -12.74 -11.29 20.42
C TRP A 8 -13.37 -12.54 21.03
N THR A 9 -13.32 -12.64 22.36
CA THR A 9 -13.75 -13.84 23.11
C THR A 9 -15.23 -14.16 23.00
N LYS A 10 -16.06 -13.17 22.64
CA LYS A 10 -17.50 -13.36 22.44
C LYS A 10 -17.86 -13.79 21.00
N GLY A 11 -16.87 -13.94 20.12
CA GLY A 11 -17.10 -14.09 18.69
C GLY A 11 -17.52 -12.77 18.02
N MET A 12 -17.55 -12.75 16.70
CA MET A 12 -17.85 -11.55 15.92
C MET A 12 -19.07 -11.75 15.05
N ASN A 13 -19.95 -10.74 14.99
CA ASN A 13 -21.08 -10.73 14.08
C ASN A 13 -20.64 -10.37 12.67
N THR A 14 -21.17 -11.07 11.67
CA THR A 14 -21.04 -10.69 10.26
C THR A 14 -22.19 -9.77 9.86
N ARG A 15 -21.97 -8.93 8.84
CA ARG A 15 -22.93 -7.92 8.37
C ARG A 15 -22.96 -7.84 6.84
N PRO A 16 -24.03 -7.32 6.23
CA PRO A 16 -24.11 -7.18 4.78
C PRO A 16 -23.16 -6.12 4.19
N ASN A 17 -22.64 -5.21 5.01
CA ASN A 17 -21.70 -4.15 4.60
C ASN A 17 -20.81 -3.74 5.80
N HIS A 18 -19.84 -2.85 5.57
CA HIS A 18 -18.90 -2.25 6.52
C HIS A 18 -19.56 -1.26 7.50
N ASN A 19 -20.70 -1.61 8.08
CA ASN A 19 -21.42 -0.74 8.99
C ASN A 19 -22.02 -1.53 10.14
N VAL A 20 -21.55 -1.22 11.34
CA VAL A 20 -21.95 -1.88 12.60
C VAL A 20 -23.42 -1.69 12.96
N ASN A 21 -24.13 -0.76 12.32
CA ASN A 21 -25.56 -0.55 12.54
C ASN A 21 -26.45 -1.47 11.67
N ASN A 22 -25.91 -2.13 10.64
CA ASN A 22 -26.69 -3.10 9.85
C ASN A 22 -27.00 -4.35 10.68
N ALA A 23 -28.19 -4.94 10.60
CA ALA A 23 -28.49 -6.19 11.31
C ALA A 23 -27.45 -7.29 11.04
N PRO A 24 -27.01 -8.04 12.08
CA PRO A 24 -26.15 -9.20 11.88
C PRO A 24 -26.78 -10.23 10.93
N ASN A 25 -25.98 -10.82 10.06
CA ASN A 25 -26.40 -11.87 9.12
C ASN A 25 -25.61 -13.17 9.27
N GLY A 26 -24.95 -13.34 10.41
CA GLY A 26 -24.12 -14.49 10.74
C GLY A 26 -23.13 -14.16 11.85
N THR A 27 -22.32 -15.14 12.21
CA THR A 27 -21.33 -15.05 13.27
C THR A 27 -20.06 -15.81 12.88
N VAL A 28 -18.93 -15.38 13.44
CA VAL A 28 -17.66 -16.11 13.49
C VAL A 28 -17.35 -16.37 14.95
N ALA A 29 -17.25 -17.62 15.35
CA ALA A 29 -17.02 -18.00 16.74
C ALA A 29 -15.59 -17.69 17.18
N TYR A 30 -15.37 -17.54 18.49
CA TYR A 30 -14.03 -17.35 19.03
C TYR A 30 -13.12 -18.55 18.69
N GLY A 31 -11.92 -18.27 18.21
CA GLY A 31 -10.95 -19.30 17.81
C GLY A 31 -11.20 -19.91 16.41
N GLU A 32 -12.37 -19.67 15.81
CA GLU A 32 -12.69 -20.12 14.46
C GLU A 32 -11.82 -19.40 13.43
N THR A 33 -11.32 -20.15 12.45
CA THR A 33 -10.61 -19.62 11.29
C THR A 33 -11.48 -19.80 10.06
N VAL A 34 -11.79 -18.69 9.39
CA VAL A 34 -12.65 -18.66 8.19
C VAL A 34 -11.90 -18.06 7.01
N LYS A 35 -12.33 -18.40 5.79
CA LYS A 35 -11.74 -17.85 4.57
C LYS A 35 -12.41 -16.53 4.19
N GLY A 36 -11.59 -15.59 3.76
CA GLY A 36 -12.00 -14.29 3.24
C GLY A 36 -11.58 -14.14 1.78
N VAL A 37 -12.42 -13.49 1.00
CA VAL A 37 -12.20 -13.25 -0.43
C VAL A 37 -11.73 -11.82 -0.72
N GLU A 38 -11.96 -10.90 0.21
CA GLU A 38 -11.68 -9.48 0.01
C GLU A 38 -11.37 -8.79 1.35
N LEU A 39 -10.38 -7.90 1.35
CA LEU A 39 -10.06 -7.04 2.47
C LEU A 39 -10.32 -5.59 2.06
N TRP A 40 -11.24 -4.93 2.76
CA TRP A 40 -11.56 -3.53 2.56
C TRP A 40 -10.94 -2.68 3.67
N THR A 41 -10.40 -1.52 3.30
CA THR A 41 -9.84 -0.54 4.23
C THR A 41 -10.48 0.83 3.98
N ALA A 42 -10.99 1.47 5.02
CA ALA A 42 -11.56 2.81 4.95
C ALA A 42 -10.49 3.85 4.62
N THR A 43 -10.67 4.61 3.53
CA THR A 43 -9.72 5.64 3.07
C THR A 43 -9.93 7.01 3.71
N ALA A 44 -11.10 7.24 4.31
CA ALA A 44 -11.49 8.48 4.97
C ALA A 44 -12.39 8.21 6.19
N ASP A 45 -12.56 9.23 7.03
CA ASP A 45 -13.49 9.17 8.15
C ASP A 45 -14.95 9.31 7.69
N GLY A 46 -15.79 8.42 8.19
CA GLY A 46 -17.24 8.50 8.07
C GLY A 46 -17.92 8.51 9.43
N SER A 47 -19.26 8.43 9.40
CA SER A 47 -20.08 8.41 10.62
C SER A 47 -19.94 7.10 11.41
N ASN A 48 -19.75 5.97 10.71
CA ASN A 48 -19.73 4.63 11.30
C ASN A 48 -18.44 3.85 11.01
N VAL A 49 -17.47 4.47 10.36
CA VAL A 49 -16.15 3.92 10.05
C VAL A 49 -15.14 5.04 10.14
N LYS A 50 -13.93 4.73 10.59
CA LYS A 50 -12.82 5.69 10.62
C LYS A 50 -11.76 5.31 9.60
N LYS A 51 -10.97 6.28 9.15
CA LYS A 51 -9.85 6.02 8.25
C LYS A 51 -8.94 4.95 8.87
N GLY A 52 -8.63 3.91 8.11
CA GLY A 52 -7.86 2.75 8.59
C GLY A 52 -8.69 1.64 9.23
N ASP A 53 -10.02 1.79 9.39
CA ASP A 53 -10.89 0.68 9.72
C ASP A 53 -10.79 -0.40 8.62
N GLN A 54 -10.74 -1.65 9.04
CA GLN A 54 -10.55 -2.80 8.15
C GLN A 54 -11.65 -3.82 8.35
N TRP A 55 -12.14 -4.35 7.23
CA TRP A 55 -13.18 -5.36 7.20
C TRP A 55 -12.84 -6.41 6.16
N VAL A 56 -13.15 -7.67 6.45
CA VAL A 56 -12.92 -8.78 5.53
C VAL A 56 -14.25 -9.37 5.09
N ARG A 57 -14.42 -9.59 3.79
CA ARG A 57 -15.57 -10.29 3.23
C ARG A 57 -15.28 -11.77 3.25
N LEU A 58 -16.14 -12.52 3.94
CA LEU A 58 -16.02 -13.96 4.06
C LEU A 58 -16.44 -14.67 2.79
N GLU A 59 -15.83 -15.81 2.52
CA GLU A 59 -16.24 -16.73 1.46
C GLU A 59 -17.61 -17.33 1.83
N SER A 60 -18.66 -16.90 1.12
CA SER A 60 -20.04 -17.35 1.37
C SER A 60 -20.94 -17.03 0.18
N ASN A 61 -22.06 -17.75 0.06
CA ASN A 61 -23.09 -17.50 -0.96
C ASN A 61 -23.86 -16.19 -0.75
N VAL A 62 -23.68 -15.54 0.40
CA VAL A 62 -24.27 -14.25 0.73
C VAL A 62 -23.18 -13.30 1.23
N THR A 63 -23.33 -12.00 1.01
CA THR A 63 -22.35 -11.00 1.44
C THR A 63 -22.26 -10.95 2.96
N LYS A 64 -21.09 -11.32 3.49
CA LYS A 64 -20.77 -11.32 4.93
C LYS A 64 -19.45 -10.60 5.15
N TRP A 65 -19.53 -9.42 5.73
CA TRP A 65 -18.40 -8.63 6.19
C TRP A 65 -18.22 -8.79 7.69
N VAL A 66 -16.99 -8.94 8.14
CA VAL A 66 -16.64 -8.93 9.56
C VAL A 66 -15.54 -7.90 9.81
N ALA A 67 -15.69 -7.15 10.89
CA ALA A 67 -14.72 -6.12 11.26
C ALA A 67 -13.43 -6.77 11.76
N VAL A 68 -12.30 -6.33 11.21
CA VAL A 68 -10.94 -6.67 11.63
C VAL A 68 -10.45 -5.57 12.57
N ILE A 69 -10.60 -4.32 12.14
CA ILE A 69 -10.31 -3.11 12.91
C ILE A 69 -11.52 -2.19 12.79
N HIS A 70 -12.03 -1.70 13.92
CA HIS A 70 -13.09 -0.71 13.92
C HIS A 70 -12.89 0.32 15.04
N MET A 71 -12.87 1.60 14.67
CA MET A 71 -12.57 2.73 15.55
C MET A 71 -11.28 2.53 16.35
N GLY A 72 -10.23 2.03 15.69
CA GLY A 72 -8.93 1.77 16.30
C GLY A 72 -8.85 0.52 17.18
N THR A 73 -9.96 -0.19 17.39
CA THR A 73 -9.97 -1.46 18.14
C THR A 73 -9.82 -2.64 17.20
N VAL A 74 -8.89 -3.55 17.52
CA VAL A 74 -8.63 -4.78 16.76
C VAL A 74 -9.51 -5.91 17.29
N TYR A 75 -10.33 -6.49 16.42
CA TYR A 75 -11.26 -7.59 16.74
C TYR A 75 -10.88 -8.92 16.10
N GLY A 76 -9.99 -8.89 15.11
CA GLY A 76 -9.49 -10.08 14.45
C GLY A 76 -8.17 -9.85 13.76
N ILE A 77 -7.58 -10.94 13.31
CA ILE A 77 -6.33 -10.98 12.57
C ILE A 77 -6.66 -11.52 11.18
N VAL A 78 -6.12 -10.87 10.16
CA VAL A 78 -6.20 -11.33 8.76
C VAL A 78 -4.81 -11.70 8.27
N LYS A 79 -4.71 -12.84 7.60
CA LYS A 79 -3.51 -13.31 6.92
C LYS A 79 -3.82 -13.51 5.44
N LEU A 80 -3.01 -12.93 4.55
CA LEU A 80 -3.07 -13.27 3.13
C LEU A 80 -2.49 -14.68 2.94
N ILE A 81 -3.26 -15.54 2.26
CA ILE A 81 -2.88 -16.90 1.91
C ILE A 81 -3.07 -17.11 0.40
N GLY A 82 -2.03 -17.63 -0.26
CA GLY A 82 -2.00 -17.74 -1.73
C GLY A 82 -1.31 -16.56 -2.41
N GLU A 83 -0.87 -16.81 -3.64
CA GLU A 83 0.14 -16.01 -4.34
C GLU A 83 -0.28 -14.56 -4.55
N ASN A 84 0.71 -13.69 -4.31
CA ASN A 84 0.75 -12.29 -4.73
C ASN A 84 0.28 -12.17 -6.19
N PRO A 85 -0.61 -11.22 -6.56
CA PRO A 85 -0.90 -11.00 -7.97
C PRO A 85 0.42 -10.71 -8.69
N GLU A 86 0.54 -11.27 -9.89
CA GLU A 86 1.61 -11.02 -10.86
C GLU A 86 2.05 -9.53 -10.81
N PRO A 87 3.35 -9.23 -10.76
CA PRO A 87 3.81 -7.83 -10.76
C PRO A 87 3.19 -7.11 -11.96
N GLU A 88 2.68 -5.89 -11.74
CA GLU A 88 2.16 -5.04 -12.82
C GLU A 88 3.20 -4.97 -13.95
N PRO A 89 2.78 -4.99 -15.24
CA PRO A 89 3.73 -4.84 -16.34
C PRO A 89 4.51 -3.54 -16.14
N ASP A 90 5.84 -3.67 -16.17
CA ASP A 90 6.81 -2.57 -16.10
C ASP A 90 6.34 -1.42 -17.01
N PRO A 91 6.22 -0.17 -16.52
CA PRO A 91 5.92 0.95 -17.40
C PRO A 91 6.96 0.96 -18.52
N GLU A 92 6.50 0.94 -19.78
CA GLU A 92 7.39 1.11 -20.94
C GLU A 92 8.35 2.28 -20.66
N PRO A 93 9.66 2.12 -20.92
CA PRO A 93 10.63 3.16 -20.62
C PRO A 93 10.18 4.44 -21.33
N THR A 94 9.92 5.47 -20.52
CA THR A 94 9.68 6.82 -21.04
C THR A 94 10.92 7.22 -21.86
N PRO A 95 10.75 7.75 -23.09
CA PRO A 95 11.88 8.21 -23.88
C PRO A 95 12.68 9.23 -23.06
N VAL A 96 13.93 8.89 -22.75
CA VAL A 96 14.87 9.84 -22.15
C VAL A 96 15.09 10.93 -23.20
N GLU A 97 14.62 12.14 -22.94
CA GLU A 97 15.09 13.31 -23.69
C GLU A 97 16.60 13.42 -23.43
N LEU A 98 17.38 12.97 -24.42
CA LEU A 98 18.81 13.23 -24.50
C LEU A 98 19.00 14.74 -24.62
N TYR A 99 19.27 15.41 -23.51
CA TYR A 99 19.94 16.70 -23.56
C TYR A 99 21.36 16.45 -24.08
N PRO A 100 21.84 17.23 -25.07
CA PRO A 100 23.18 17.03 -25.61
C PRO A 100 24.23 17.26 -24.52
N ASP A 101 25.03 16.22 -24.39
CA ASP A 101 26.21 16.03 -23.56
C ASP A 101 27.14 17.25 -23.42
N PHE A 102 27.61 17.44 -22.18
CA PHE A 102 29.04 17.57 -21.86
C PHE A 102 29.77 18.90 -22.16
N MET A 103 29.98 19.68 -21.10
CA MET A 103 31.16 20.55 -20.97
C MET A 103 31.99 20.11 -19.76
N ILE A 104 32.59 18.91 -19.82
CA ILE A 104 33.71 18.57 -18.92
C ILE A 104 35.00 19.02 -19.61
N GLY A 105 35.66 20.02 -19.03
CA GLY A 105 36.97 20.49 -19.47
C GLY A 105 38.06 19.42 -19.32
N PRO A 106 39.28 19.65 -19.85
CA PRO A 106 40.35 18.67 -19.80
C PRO A 106 40.75 18.33 -18.35
N VAL A 107 40.76 17.04 -18.03
CA VAL A 107 41.29 16.45 -16.78
C VAL A 107 42.65 15.82 -17.04
N ASP A 108 43.48 15.67 -16.01
CA ASP A 108 44.76 14.97 -16.14
C ASP A 108 44.63 13.43 -16.17
N LYS A 109 45.74 12.71 -16.31
CA LYS A 109 45.77 11.23 -16.37
C LYS A 109 45.32 10.54 -15.08
N THR A 110 45.06 11.30 -14.01
CA THR A 110 44.51 10.82 -12.74
C THR A 110 43.05 11.23 -12.54
N GLY A 111 42.44 11.93 -13.51
CA GLY A 111 41.03 12.32 -13.50
C GLY A 111 40.73 13.58 -12.68
N GLN A 112 41.76 14.36 -12.32
CA GLN A 112 41.57 15.59 -11.55
C GLN A 112 41.47 16.82 -12.50
N PRO A 113 40.56 17.79 -12.24
CA PRO A 113 40.43 18.98 -13.09
C PRO A 113 41.71 19.80 -13.10
N LEU A 114 42.23 20.13 -14.27
CA LEU A 114 43.38 21.02 -14.40
C LEU A 114 42.95 22.44 -13.96
N ALA A 115 43.64 23.01 -12.96
CA ALA A 115 43.36 24.36 -12.50
C ALA A 115 43.50 25.38 -13.66
N PRO A 116 42.62 26.39 -13.76
CA PRO A 116 42.64 27.31 -14.89
C PRO A 116 43.93 28.15 -14.88
N ALA A 117 44.69 28.08 -15.97
CA ALA A 117 45.84 28.96 -16.20
C ALA A 117 45.35 30.42 -16.29
N LYS A 118 45.77 31.29 -15.38
CA LYS A 118 45.52 32.74 -15.46
C LYS A 118 46.17 33.29 -16.74
N ARG A 119 45.37 33.60 -17.76
CA ARG A 119 45.81 34.43 -18.89
C ARG A 119 45.39 35.87 -18.61
N TYR A 120 46.35 36.70 -18.23
CA TYR A 120 46.19 38.15 -18.25
C TYR A 120 46.00 38.60 -19.70
N ARG A 121 44.97 39.39 -19.97
CA ARG A 121 44.81 40.07 -21.27
C ARG A 121 45.53 41.41 -21.17
N VAL A 122 46.59 41.58 -21.95
CA VAL A 122 47.12 42.92 -22.25
C VAL A 122 46.07 43.62 -23.09
N VAL A 123 45.63 44.80 -22.66
CA VAL A 123 44.77 45.70 -23.44
C VAL A 123 45.72 46.64 -24.15
N GLU A 124 45.76 46.60 -25.47
CA GLU A 124 46.40 47.65 -26.27
C GLU A 124 45.29 48.51 -26.87
N GLU A 125 45.45 49.83 -26.72
CA GLU A 125 44.56 50.93 -27.11
C GLU A 125 44.44 51.11 -28.63
#